data_AF-A0A4Q3A4P0-F1
#
_entry.id   AF-A0A4Q3A4P0-F1
#
_cell.length_a   1.000
_cell.length_b   1.000
_cell.length_c   1.000
_cell.angle_alpha   90.00
_cell.angle_beta   90.00
_cell.angle_gamma   90.00
#
_symmetry.space_group_name_H-M   'P 1'
#
loop_
_entity.id
_entity.type
_entity.pdbx_description
1 polymer ?
#
loop_
_entity_poly.entity_id
_entity_poly.type
_entity_poly.pdbx_seq_one_letter_code
_entity_poly.pdbx_strand_id
1 'polypeptide(L)'
;MKTIFTIALIAAGYCSFAQGEMYRLNTSNYLYSEFYDGTPFLTGPNKYVDTIRLPFKVAVAGVTDNMLYVTVRGSVSTTSSNIADKQSHLESFGTEHSNGTYSYQISGQSGNRIVKLQYRNVKFDHDMSGADYANYQVWLYESDKTMEIRFGKSSVMNEEWSYYHNAGGPAIGMKNLWLKGACSSPVADTSSETRLTGTPENGQIFQFFYKPVGIGDVAVTKPEVSVYPNPVTDRLFIKTTEKTDIVLTDISGRILLQTQMVDGSLDVRHLMPGIYLLHINDQVFKIFK
;
A
#
# COMPACT_ATOMS: atom_id res chain seq x y z
N MET A 1 -2.36 2.58 49.45
CA MET A 1 -1.74 2.20 48.16
C MET A 1 -2.77 2.45 47.07
N LYS A 2 -2.56 3.48 46.25
CA LYS A 2 -3.42 3.80 45.10
C LYS A 2 -2.72 3.27 43.86
N THR A 3 -3.27 2.23 43.26
CA THR A 3 -2.80 1.67 41.99
C THR A 3 -3.30 2.57 40.87
N ILE A 4 -2.39 3.32 40.23
CA ILE A 4 -2.69 4.16 39.08
C ILE A 4 -2.64 3.26 37.84
N PHE A 5 -3.78 3.06 37.19
CA PHE A 5 -3.87 2.48 35.86
C PHE A 5 -3.46 3.53 34.83
N THR A 6 -2.32 3.33 34.17
CA THR A 6 -1.92 4.12 33.02
C THR A 6 -2.69 3.63 31.80
N ILE A 7 -3.69 4.39 31.36
CA ILE A 7 -4.39 4.16 30.09
C ILE A 7 -3.48 4.68 28.97
N ALA A 8 -3.06 3.79 28.08
CA ALA A 8 -2.37 4.15 26.84
C ALA A 8 -3.34 4.92 25.94
N LEU A 9 -3.04 6.19 25.70
CA LEU A 9 -3.80 7.05 24.80
C LEU A 9 -3.48 6.62 23.35
N ILE A 10 -4.43 5.98 22.68
CA ILE A 10 -4.37 5.80 21.22
C ILE A 10 -4.74 7.16 20.62
N ALA A 11 -3.73 7.91 20.17
CA ALA A 11 -3.95 9.12 19.39
C ALA A 11 -4.44 8.71 17.98
N ALA A 12 -5.76 8.72 17.78
CA ALA A 12 -6.34 8.62 16.45
C ALA A 12 -6.11 9.95 15.72
N GLY A 13 -5.15 9.96 14.79
CA GLY A 13 -4.92 11.09 13.90
C GLY A 13 -6.13 11.35 13.00
N TYR A 14 -6.46 12.63 12.82
CA TYR A 14 -7.51 13.10 11.93
C TYR A 14 -7.15 12.77 10.46
N CYS A 15 -8.07 12.13 9.73
CA CYS A 15 -7.97 11.97 8.28
C CYS A 15 -8.76 13.09 7.58
N SER A 16 -8.09 13.88 6.73
CA SER A 16 -8.76 14.63 5.66
C SER A 16 -8.92 13.69 4.46
N PHE A 17 -10.13 13.60 3.90
CA PHE A 17 -10.39 12.79 2.71
C PHE A 17 -10.17 13.62 1.45
N ALA A 18 -9.25 13.18 0.60
CA ALA A 18 -9.15 13.58 -0.79
C ALA A 18 -9.30 12.33 -1.69
N GLN A 19 -9.78 12.54 -2.91
CA GLN A 19 -10.12 11.53 -3.90
C GLN A 19 -8.87 10.75 -4.39
N GLY A 20 -8.93 9.41 -4.45
CA GLY A 20 -8.00 8.59 -5.28
C GLY A 20 -6.74 8.01 -4.62
N GLU A 21 -6.61 7.92 -3.30
CA GLU A 21 -5.39 7.36 -2.69
C GLU A 21 -5.31 5.82 -2.80
N MET A 22 -4.38 5.33 -3.62
CA MET A 22 -4.04 3.90 -3.77
C MET A 22 -3.44 3.27 -2.50
N TYR A 23 -3.04 4.09 -1.54
CA TYR A 23 -2.39 3.62 -0.32
C TYR A 23 -2.93 4.37 0.90
N ARG A 24 -2.93 3.70 2.05
CA ARG A 24 -3.13 4.34 3.35
C ARG A 24 -1.87 4.20 4.19
N LEU A 25 -1.39 5.32 4.72
CA LEU A 25 -0.32 5.32 5.70
C LEU A 25 -0.84 4.90 7.08
N ASN A 26 -0.06 4.07 7.77
CA ASN A 26 -0.14 3.85 9.20
C ASN A 26 1.26 3.88 9.81
N THR A 27 1.34 4.29 11.08
CA THR A 27 2.59 4.25 11.84
C THR A 27 2.43 3.38 13.08
N SER A 28 3.50 2.67 13.41
CA SER A 28 3.56 1.85 14.62
C SER A 28 5.00 1.69 15.07
N ASN A 29 5.20 1.20 16.30
CA ASN A 29 6.51 0.90 16.84
C ASN A 29 6.57 -0.57 17.25
N TYR A 30 7.63 -1.26 16.83
CA TYR A 30 7.92 -2.65 17.18
C TYR A 30 9.43 -2.85 17.32
N LEU A 31 9.86 -3.91 18.02
CA LEU A 31 11.28 -4.21 18.10
C LEU A 31 11.88 -4.45 16.71
N TYR A 32 12.88 -3.66 16.33
CA TYR A 32 13.68 -3.91 15.15
C TYR A 32 14.65 -5.06 15.40
N SER A 33 14.71 -6.02 14.49
CA SER A 33 15.64 -7.15 14.58
C SER A 33 16.34 -7.34 13.24
N GLU A 34 17.66 -7.24 13.27
CA GLU A 34 18.51 -7.54 12.13
C GLU A 34 18.54 -9.05 11.85
N PHE A 35 18.74 -9.40 10.58
CA PHE A 35 19.15 -10.74 10.18
C PHE A 35 20.56 -10.72 9.60
N TYR A 36 21.28 -11.84 9.74
CA TYR A 36 22.69 -11.98 9.32
C TYR A 36 22.88 -13.07 8.26
N ASP A 37 21.89 -13.92 8.09
CA ASP A 37 21.83 -15.07 7.17
C ASP A 37 21.00 -14.78 5.91
N GLY A 38 20.97 -13.51 5.49
CA GLY A 38 20.29 -13.09 4.27
C GLY A 38 21.11 -13.36 3.01
N THR A 39 20.42 -13.52 1.87
CA THR A 39 21.08 -13.57 0.56
C THR A 39 21.53 -12.15 0.20
N PRO A 40 22.82 -11.93 -0.10
CA PRO A 40 23.32 -10.59 -0.35
C PRO A 40 22.86 -10.06 -1.71
N PHE A 41 22.65 -8.75 -1.81
CA PHE A 41 22.39 -8.02 -3.06
C PHE A 41 23.32 -6.78 -3.13
N LEU A 42 23.40 -6.11 -4.28
CA LEU A 42 24.34 -5.00 -4.54
C LEU A 42 25.81 -5.40 -4.31
N THR A 43 26.17 -6.63 -4.68
CA THR A 43 27.51 -7.19 -4.47
C THR A 43 28.45 -7.02 -5.67
N GLY A 44 27.91 -6.70 -6.85
CA GLY A 44 28.66 -6.59 -8.10
C GLY A 44 29.60 -5.38 -8.17
N PRO A 45 30.39 -5.24 -9.25
CA PRO A 45 31.31 -4.11 -9.42
C PRO A 45 30.58 -2.77 -9.57
N ASN A 46 29.36 -2.80 -10.12
CA ASN A 46 28.46 -1.65 -10.22
C ASN A 46 27.41 -1.75 -9.09
N LYS A 47 27.83 -1.46 -7.85
CA LYS A 47 27.01 -1.67 -6.64
C LYS A 47 25.77 -0.78 -6.54
N TYR A 48 25.48 0.09 -7.50
CA TYR A 48 24.40 1.08 -7.37
C TYR A 48 22.99 0.49 -7.55
N VAL A 49 22.86 -0.56 -8.35
CA VAL A 49 21.58 -1.23 -8.62
C VAL A 49 21.79 -2.74 -8.77
N ASP A 50 20.83 -3.51 -8.29
CA ASP A 50 20.79 -4.95 -8.42
C ASP A 50 19.36 -5.42 -8.72
N THR A 51 19.24 -6.63 -9.24
CA THR A 51 17.95 -7.23 -9.61
C THR A 51 17.76 -8.54 -8.85
N ILE A 52 16.66 -8.62 -8.10
CA ILE A 52 16.27 -9.82 -7.34
C ILE A 52 15.05 -10.43 -8.01
N ARG A 53 15.17 -11.68 -8.45
CA ARG A 53 14.03 -12.47 -8.95
C ARG A 53 13.41 -13.27 -7.83
N LEU A 54 12.19 -12.93 -7.45
CA LEU A 54 11.44 -13.58 -6.39
C LEU A 54 10.68 -14.83 -6.88
N PRO A 55 10.43 -15.80 -5.98
CA PRO A 55 9.56 -16.94 -6.25
C PRO A 55 8.06 -16.60 -6.17
N PHE A 56 7.70 -15.32 -6.03
CA PHE A 56 6.33 -14.79 -5.95
C PHE A 56 6.25 -13.33 -6.35
N LYS A 57 5.03 -12.85 -6.60
CA LYS A 57 4.79 -11.46 -6.99
C LYS A 57 4.46 -10.57 -5.79
N VAL A 58 5.11 -9.41 -5.73
CA VAL A 58 4.86 -8.34 -4.76
C VAL A 58 4.45 -7.08 -5.50
N ALA A 59 3.76 -6.16 -4.82
CA ALA A 59 3.40 -4.87 -5.40
C ALA A 59 4.31 -3.76 -4.88
N VAL A 60 4.74 -2.89 -5.78
CA VAL A 60 5.45 -1.64 -5.44
C VAL A 60 4.89 -0.53 -6.32
N ALA A 61 4.52 0.61 -5.72
CA ALA A 61 3.95 1.76 -6.42
C ALA A 61 2.77 1.42 -7.37
N GLY A 62 2.01 0.36 -7.04
CA GLY A 62 0.82 -0.08 -7.79
C GLY A 62 1.09 -1.12 -8.87
N VAL A 63 2.34 -1.47 -9.13
CA VAL A 63 2.71 -2.49 -10.11
C VAL A 63 3.09 -3.77 -9.40
N THR A 64 2.58 -4.91 -9.88
CA THR A 64 2.82 -6.23 -9.29
C THR A 64 3.68 -7.09 -10.21
N ASP A 65 4.87 -7.46 -9.73
CA ASP A 65 5.80 -8.33 -10.45
C ASP A 65 6.61 -9.19 -9.47
N ASN A 66 7.33 -10.18 -9.97
CA ASN A 66 8.31 -10.97 -9.21
C ASN A 66 9.75 -10.54 -9.48
N MET A 67 9.97 -9.56 -10.34
CA MET A 67 11.27 -8.91 -10.52
C MET A 67 11.34 -7.67 -9.63
N LEU A 68 12.33 -7.60 -8.74
CA LEU A 68 12.63 -6.43 -7.94
C LEU A 68 13.93 -5.78 -8.39
N TYR A 69 13.89 -4.49 -8.61
CA TYR A 69 15.06 -3.63 -8.78
C TYR A 69 15.29 -2.90 -7.47
N VAL A 70 16.49 -3.05 -6.91
CA VAL A 70 16.87 -2.50 -5.62
C VAL A 70 18.14 -1.67 -5.79
N THR A 71 18.24 -0.57 -5.05
CA THR A 71 19.29 0.42 -5.25
C THR A 71 20.00 0.72 -3.94
N VAL A 72 21.23 1.24 -4.00
CA VAL A 72 21.94 1.72 -2.80
C VAL A 72 21.21 2.85 -2.09
N ARG A 73 20.42 3.62 -2.86
CA ARG A 73 19.56 4.72 -2.38
C ARG A 73 18.39 4.26 -1.52
N GLY A 74 18.15 2.94 -1.46
CA GLY A 74 17.00 2.39 -0.76
C GLY A 74 15.73 2.40 -1.61
N SER A 75 15.84 2.76 -2.89
CA SER A 75 14.72 2.71 -3.83
C SER A 75 14.45 1.26 -4.20
N VAL A 76 13.17 0.90 -4.24
CA VAL A 76 12.68 -0.42 -4.64
C VAL A 76 11.65 -0.26 -5.75
N SER A 77 11.77 -1.01 -6.84
CA SER A 77 10.82 -0.98 -7.97
C SER A 77 10.56 -2.37 -8.53
N THR A 78 9.40 -2.56 -9.17
CA THR A 78 9.07 -3.76 -9.95
C THR A 78 9.15 -3.55 -11.46
N THR A 79 9.34 -2.32 -11.95
CA THR A 79 9.25 -2.01 -13.39
C THR A 79 10.58 -1.73 -14.06
N SER A 80 11.48 -1.01 -13.39
CA SER A 80 12.77 -0.66 -13.98
C SER A 80 13.84 -0.36 -12.93
N SER A 81 15.09 -0.44 -13.36
CA SER A 81 16.26 0.03 -12.62
C SER A 81 16.50 1.53 -12.74
N ASN A 82 15.73 2.26 -13.55
CA ASN A 82 15.96 3.68 -13.81
C ASN A 82 15.22 4.55 -12.79
N ILE A 83 15.92 4.93 -11.72
CA ILE A 83 15.42 5.71 -10.58
C ILE A 83 15.08 7.17 -10.98
N ALA A 84 15.50 7.64 -12.16
CA ALA A 84 15.06 8.93 -12.68
C ALA A 84 13.54 8.97 -12.92
N ASP A 85 12.89 7.81 -13.05
CA ASP A 85 11.44 7.71 -13.06
C ASP A 85 10.87 7.72 -11.63
N LYS A 86 10.63 8.92 -11.11
CA LYS A 86 9.93 9.18 -9.82
C LYS A 86 8.53 8.55 -9.74
N GLN A 87 8.01 7.98 -10.82
CA GLN A 87 6.64 7.46 -10.89
C GLN A 87 6.50 5.97 -10.52
N SER A 88 7.59 5.21 -10.40
CA SER A 88 7.50 3.73 -10.43
C SER A 88 8.26 3.01 -9.31
N HIS A 89 8.60 3.70 -8.22
CA HIS A 89 9.37 3.10 -7.13
C HIS A 89 8.92 3.60 -5.74
N LEU A 90 9.24 2.81 -4.71
CA LEU A 90 9.19 3.22 -3.31
C LEU A 90 10.57 3.75 -2.92
N GLU A 91 10.63 4.99 -2.48
CA GLU A 91 11.78 5.58 -1.80
C GLU A 91 11.69 5.36 -0.29
N SER A 92 12.86 5.13 0.31
CA SER A 92 13.02 4.91 1.74
C SER A 92 14.00 5.93 2.35
N PHE A 93 15.18 5.51 2.78
CA PHE A 93 16.08 6.35 3.57
C PHE A 93 16.95 7.31 2.73
N GLY A 94 17.04 7.10 1.41
CA GLY A 94 17.74 8.01 0.49
C GLY A 94 19.26 8.02 0.66
N THR A 95 19.88 6.86 0.93
CA THR A 95 21.33 6.76 1.19
C THR A 95 22.15 6.64 -0.09
N GLU A 96 22.94 7.63 -0.47
CA GLU A 96 23.56 7.63 -1.80
C GLU A 96 24.90 6.84 -1.90
N HIS A 97 25.40 6.31 -0.78
CA HIS A 97 26.69 5.62 -0.73
C HIS A 97 26.54 4.09 -0.82
N SER A 98 27.44 3.45 -1.58
CA SER A 98 27.52 1.98 -1.67
C SER A 98 28.18 1.29 -0.45
N ASN A 99 28.35 2.03 0.65
CA ASN A 99 28.92 1.51 1.89
C ASN A 99 27.79 1.01 2.81
N GLY A 100 27.92 -0.24 3.25
CA GLY A 100 26.92 -0.93 4.08
C GLY A 100 26.84 -2.41 3.74
N THR A 101 25.95 -3.14 4.41
CA THR A 101 25.56 -4.51 4.04
C THR A 101 24.12 -4.54 3.56
N TYR A 102 23.90 -5.19 2.42
CA TYR A 102 22.62 -5.30 1.75
C TYR A 102 22.29 -6.77 1.58
N SER A 103 21.18 -7.22 2.18
CA SER A 103 20.78 -8.63 2.11
C SER A 103 19.28 -8.78 2.20
N TYR A 104 18.71 -9.82 1.59
CA TYR A 104 17.30 -10.12 1.67
C TYR A 104 17.01 -11.51 2.23
N GLN A 105 15.83 -11.66 2.82
CA GLN A 105 15.28 -12.94 3.24
C GLN A 105 13.83 -13.08 2.79
N ILE A 106 13.42 -14.32 2.59
CA ILE A 106 12.02 -14.67 2.33
C ILE A 106 11.54 -15.54 3.48
N SER A 107 10.36 -15.25 3.99
CA SER A 107 9.70 -16.03 5.04
C SER A 107 8.22 -16.19 4.76
N GLY A 108 7.56 -17.15 5.42
CA GLY A 108 6.14 -17.42 5.26
C GLY A 108 5.84 -18.56 4.30
N GLN A 109 4.55 -18.83 4.12
CA GLN A 109 4.02 -19.90 3.26
C GLN A 109 3.43 -19.30 1.97
N SER A 110 3.33 -20.09 0.90
CA SER A 110 2.78 -19.63 -0.38
C SER A 110 1.44 -18.92 -0.21
N GLY A 111 1.28 -17.74 -0.82
CA GLY A 111 0.11 -16.87 -0.67
C GLY A 111 0.20 -15.91 0.51
N ASN A 112 1.16 -16.10 1.42
CA ASN A 112 1.43 -15.23 2.57
C ASN A 112 2.94 -15.12 2.85
N ARG A 113 3.76 -15.08 1.80
CA ARG A 113 5.20 -14.82 1.91
C ARG A 113 5.48 -13.34 2.11
N ILE A 114 6.64 -13.07 2.69
CA ILE A 114 7.19 -11.72 2.84
C ILE A 114 8.62 -11.77 2.32
N VAL A 115 8.97 -10.83 1.44
CA VAL A 115 10.38 -10.52 1.17
C VAL A 115 10.79 -9.36 2.07
N LYS A 116 11.91 -9.53 2.77
CA LYS A 116 12.49 -8.56 3.70
C LYS A 116 13.84 -8.15 3.14
N LEU A 117 13.94 -6.93 2.64
CA LEU A 117 15.20 -6.31 2.22
C LEU A 117 15.81 -5.62 3.44
N GLN A 118 17.08 -5.84 3.75
CA GLN A 118 17.78 -5.19 4.85
C GLN A 118 18.94 -4.35 4.35
N TYR A 119 18.98 -3.13 4.85
CA TYR A 119 20.00 -2.12 4.65
C TYR A 119 20.66 -1.89 6.02
N ARG A 120 21.87 -2.42 6.21
CA ARG A 120 22.59 -2.36 7.49
C ARG A 120 23.83 -1.49 7.39
N ASN A 121 23.96 -0.55 8.32
CA ASN A 121 25.06 0.41 8.44
C ASN A 121 25.32 1.15 7.12
N VAL A 122 24.23 1.58 6.47
CA VAL A 122 24.32 2.32 5.21
C VAL A 122 24.69 3.77 5.47
N LYS A 123 25.49 4.36 4.58
CA LYS A 123 26.12 5.67 4.76
C LYS A 123 25.44 6.77 3.95
N PHE A 124 25.70 8.02 4.34
CA PHE A 124 25.17 9.21 3.68
C PHE A 124 26.27 9.94 2.92
N ASP A 125 26.01 10.39 1.69
CA ASP A 125 27.01 11.02 0.82
C ASP A 125 27.54 12.35 1.34
N HIS A 126 26.72 13.05 2.12
CA HIS A 126 27.02 14.38 2.62
C HIS A 126 27.42 14.36 4.11
N ASP A 127 27.63 13.17 4.68
CA ASP A 127 28.22 13.02 6.00
C ASP A 127 29.73 13.28 5.95
N MET A 128 30.11 14.52 6.23
CA MET A 128 31.51 14.92 6.31
C MET A 128 32.31 14.20 7.41
N SER A 129 31.64 13.64 8.41
CA SER A 129 32.30 12.93 9.52
C SER A 129 32.56 11.45 9.21
N GLY A 130 31.82 10.87 8.26
CA GLY A 130 31.78 9.43 7.97
C GLY A 130 31.15 8.57 9.08
N ALA A 131 30.72 9.18 10.19
CA ALA A 131 30.21 8.50 11.37
C ALA A 131 28.73 8.14 11.24
N ASP A 132 27.95 8.87 10.45
CA ASP A 132 26.51 8.69 10.34
C ASP A 132 26.18 7.37 9.65
N TYR A 133 25.08 6.75 10.07
CA TYR A 133 24.59 5.52 9.49
C TYR A 133 23.10 5.34 9.70
N ALA A 134 22.47 4.65 8.77
CA ALA A 134 21.11 4.16 8.91
C ALA A 134 21.04 2.63 8.90
N ASN A 135 20.07 2.12 9.66
CA ASN A 135 19.66 0.72 9.62
C ASN A 135 18.16 0.69 9.34
N TYR A 136 17.74 -0.03 8.32
CA TYR A 136 16.32 -0.23 8.04
C TYR A 136 16.07 -1.48 7.22
N GLN A 137 14.81 -1.89 7.19
CA GLN A 137 14.33 -2.94 6.33
C GLN A 137 13.12 -2.46 5.52
N VAL A 138 12.99 -2.99 4.31
CA VAL A 138 11.78 -2.86 3.49
C VAL A 138 11.12 -4.23 3.39
N TRP A 139 9.88 -4.34 3.84
CA TRP A 139 9.11 -5.59 3.78
C TRP A 139 8.00 -5.45 2.75
N LEU A 140 7.91 -6.42 1.83
CA LEU A 140 6.86 -6.46 0.82
C LEU A 140 6.07 -7.76 0.98
N TYR A 141 4.76 -7.62 1.15
CA TYR A 141 3.87 -8.72 1.49
C TYR A 141 3.20 -9.31 0.23
N GLU A 142 3.19 -10.64 0.13
CA GLU A 142 2.54 -11.35 -0.98
C GLU A 142 1.02 -11.27 -0.91
N SER A 143 0.44 -11.39 0.28
CA SER A 143 -1.01 -11.59 0.47
C SER A 143 -1.83 -10.34 0.18
N ASP A 144 -1.54 -9.27 0.89
CA ASP A 144 -2.32 -8.02 0.90
C ASP A 144 -1.63 -6.87 0.16
N LYS A 145 -0.43 -7.11 -0.37
CA LYS A 145 0.40 -6.13 -1.07
C LYS A 145 0.83 -4.95 -0.20
N THR A 146 0.74 -5.08 1.12
CA THR A 146 1.26 -4.09 2.05
C THR A 146 2.77 -3.95 1.87
N MET A 147 3.25 -2.71 2.01
CA MET A 147 4.67 -2.42 2.11
C MET A 147 4.96 -1.83 3.48
N GLU A 148 6.10 -2.19 4.07
CA GLU A 148 6.56 -1.59 5.32
C GLU A 148 8.00 -1.13 5.20
N ILE A 149 8.30 0.02 5.79
CA ILE A 149 9.67 0.43 6.09
C ILE A 149 9.83 0.37 7.60
N ARG A 150 10.77 -0.45 8.06
CA ARG A 150 11.06 -0.70 9.48
C ARG A 150 12.42 -0.13 9.81
N PHE A 151 12.49 0.79 10.77
CA PHE A 151 13.71 1.48 11.11
C PHE A 151 14.40 0.82 12.31
N GLY A 152 15.69 0.60 12.17
CA GLY A 152 16.59 0.19 13.25
C GLY A 152 17.32 1.38 13.84
N LYS A 153 18.11 1.10 14.88
CA LYS A 153 18.96 2.11 15.50
C LYS A 153 19.86 2.74 14.44
N SER A 154 19.70 4.04 14.25
CA SER A 154 20.45 4.85 13.30
C SER A 154 21.12 5.99 14.07
N SER A 155 22.19 6.56 13.50
CA SER A 155 22.88 7.71 14.07
C SER A 155 23.10 8.72 12.96
N VAL A 156 22.47 9.88 13.08
CA VAL A 156 22.63 11.00 12.15
C VAL A 156 22.93 12.22 13.01
N MET A 157 24.19 12.65 13.04
CA MET A 157 24.62 13.71 13.95
C MET A 157 24.26 15.11 13.41
N ASN A 158 24.17 15.24 12.09
CA ASN A 158 23.82 16.50 11.45
C ASN A 158 22.80 16.28 10.32
N GLU A 159 21.53 16.25 10.69
CA GLU A 159 20.42 15.96 9.78
C GLU A 159 20.36 16.95 8.59
N GLU A 160 20.72 18.22 8.79
CA GLU A 160 20.75 19.22 7.71
C GLU A 160 21.82 18.94 6.66
N TRP A 161 22.84 18.15 6.96
CA TRP A 161 23.92 17.89 6.01
C TRP A 161 23.85 16.47 5.51
N SER A 162 23.58 15.50 6.38
CA SER A 162 23.55 14.08 6.01
C SER A 162 22.34 13.74 5.14
N TYR A 163 21.21 14.41 5.32
CA TYR A 163 20.08 14.29 4.40
C TYR A 163 20.22 15.25 3.22
N TYR A 164 20.14 14.69 2.02
CA TYR A 164 20.26 15.42 0.76
C TYR A 164 19.34 16.65 0.71
N HIS A 165 19.84 17.75 0.10
CA HIS A 165 19.16 19.05 -0.04
C HIS A 165 18.85 19.81 1.24
N ASN A 166 19.58 19.57 2.32
CA ASN A 166 19.35 20.22 3.61
C ASN A 166 17.92 20.04 4.13
N ALA A 167 17.36 18.86 3.85
CA ALA A 167 15.98 18.56 4.13
C ALA A 167 15.68 18.32 5.61
N GLY A 168 16.71 18.02 6.41
CA GLY A 168 16.56 17.66 7.82
C GLY A 168 15.93 16.28 8.04
N GLY A 169 15.68 15.48 7.00
CA GLY A 169 15.11 14.14 7.11
C GLY A 169 14.99 13.39 5.78
N PRO A 170 14.59 12.11 5.81
CA PRO A 170 14.53 11.26 4.63
C PRO A 170 13.34 11.60 3.71
N ALA A 171 13.52 11.35 2.41
CA ALA A 171 12.46 11.40 1.41
C ALA A 171 11.82 10.02 1.29
N ILE A 172 10.74 9.80 2.03
CA ILE A 172 10.02 8.51 2.04
C ILE A 172 8.71 8.67 1.28
N GLY A 173 8.48 7.81 0.30
CA GLY A 173 7.27 7.88 -0.50
C GLY A 173 7.36 7.14 -1.82
N MET A 174 6.37 7.37 -2.66
CA MET A 174 6.23 6.84 -4.00
C MET A 174 5.33 7.79 -4.80
N LYS A 175 5.09 7.48 -6.07
CA LYS A 175 4.16 8.26 -6.90
C LYS A 175 2.81 8.50 -6.19
N ASN A 176 2.41 9.77 -6.14
CA ASN A 176 1.17 10.24 -5.53
C ASN A 176 1.03 9.91 -4.03
N LEU A 177 2.12 9.60 -3.33
CA LEU A 177 2.14 9.47 -1.87
C LEU A 177 3.56 9.68 -1.33
N TRP A 178 3.82 10.86 -0.79
CA TRP A 178 5.04 11.21 -0.07
C TRP A 178 4.74 11.53 1.38
N LEU A 179 5.75 11.42 2.24
CA LEU A 179 5.61 11.74 3.65
C LEU A 179 6.16 13.14 3.96
N LYS A 180 5.46 13.87 4.83
CA LYS A 180 5.85 15.18 5.35
C LYS A 180 5.66 15.29 6.86
N GLY A 181 6.27 16.31 7.45
CA GLY A 181 6.25 16.54 8.90
C GLY A 181 7.37 15.78 9.60
N ALA A 182 7.31 15.70 10.93
CA ALA A 182 8.33 15.02 11.72
C ALA A 182 8.26 13.50 11.53
N CYS A 183 9.41 12.82 11.53
CA CYS A 183 9.47 11.36 11.51
C CYS A 183 8.66 10.74 12.65
N SER A 184 8.57 11.37 13.82
CA SER A 184 7.76 10.92 14.96
C SER A 184 6.23 11.03 14.75
N SER A 185 5.79 11.84 13.78
CA SER A 185 4.37 12.03 13.45
C SER A 185 4.19 12.38 11.96
N PRO A 186 4.53 11.46 11.04
CA PRO A 186 4.51 11.73 9.62
C PRO A 186 3.07 11.80 9.09
N VAL A 187 2.88 12.62 8.07
CA VAL A 187 1.59 12.78 7.38
C VAL A 187 1.78 12.49 5.90
N ALA A 188 0.79 11.84 5.29
CA ALA A 188 0.75 11.62 3.86
C ALA A 188 0.50 12.92 3.09
N ASP A 189 1.21 13.10 1.98
CA ASP A 189 1.02 14.15 0.99
C ASP A 189 0.92 13.50 -0.40
N THR A 190 -0.18 13.77 -1.10
CA THR A 190 -0.45 13.18 -2.42
C THR A 190 -0.30 14.18 -3.56
N SER A 191 0.09 15.41 -3.25
CA SER A 191 0.19 16.51 -4.22
C SER A 191 1.56 16.62 -4.87
N SER A 192 2.64 16.37 -4.12
CA SER A 192 4.01 16.48 -4.61
C SER A 192 4.99 15.66 -3.78
N GLU A 193 6.22 15.54 -4.28
CA GLU A 193 7.33 15.04 -3.47
C GLU A 193 7.57 15.94 -2.26
N THR A 194 7.65 15.33 -1.08
CA THR A 194 7.92 15.99 0.19
C THR A 194 8.98 15.23 0.97
N ARG A 195 9.46 15.82 2.06
CA ARG A 195 10.46 15.23 2.94
C ARG A 195 10.00 15.29 4.38
N LEU A 196 10.44 14.33 5.16
CA LEU A 196 10.28 14.34 6.61
C LEU A 196 11.34 15.22 7.26
N THR A 197 11.12 15.55 8.53
CA THR A 197 12.12 16.15 9.41
C THR A 197 12.47 15.19 10.54
N GLY A 198 13.70 15.25 11.03
CA GLY A 198 14.24 14.29 11.99
C GLY A 198 14.66 12.96 11.37
N THR A 199 15.39 12.17 12.14
CA THR A 199 15.66 10.75 11.87
C THR A 199 14.59 9.84 12.47
N PRO A 200 14.07 8.82 11.74
CA PRO A 200 13.17 7.81 12.31
C PRO A 200 13.76 7.10 13.51
N GLU A 201 12.95 6.92 14.56
CA GLU A 201 13.39 6.28 15.80
C GLU A 201 13.58 4.77 15.63
N ASN A 202 14.43 4.18 16.47
CA ASN A 202 14.61 2.72 16.49
C ASN A 202 13.28 2.01 16.78
N GLY A 203 12.91 1.08 15.90
CA GLY A 203 11.68 0.31 15.99
C GLY A 203 10.46 0.99 15.35
N GLN A 204 10.62 2.20 14.83
CA GLN A 204 9.54 2.87 14.11
C GLN A 204 9.22 2.14 12.80
N ILE A 205 7.94 2.10 12.42
CA ILE A 205 7.46 1.43 11.21
C ILE A 205 6.51 2.37 10.47
N PHE A 206 6.77 2.56 9.18
CA PHE A 206 5.83 3.17 8.24
C PHE A 206 5.22 2.08 7.38
N GLN A 207 3.91 1.94 7.44
CA GLN A 207 3.14 0.91 6.74
C GLN A 207 2.29 1.58 5.67
N PHE A 208 2.42 1.09 4.44
CA PHE A 208 1.65 1.53 3.27
C PHE A 208 0.69 0.40 2.91
N PHE A 209 -0.54 0.49 3.39
CA PHE A 209 -1.59 -0.47 3.06
C PHE A 209 -2.08 -0.20 1.65
N TYR A 210 -1.96 -1.20 0.78
CA TYR A 210 -2.51 -1.11 -0.57
C TYR A 210 -4.04 -1.06 -0.49
N LYS A 211 -4.60 0.03 -0.99
CA LYS A 211 -6.03 0.18 -1.26
C LYS A 211 -6.21 0.02 -2.75
N PRO A 212 -6.59 -1.18 -3.24
CA PRO A 212 -6.99 -1.28 -4.63
C PRO A 212 -8.13 -0.28 -4.86
N VAL A 213 -7.93 0.68 -5.75
CA VAL A 213 -9.01 1.48 -6.30
C VAL A 213 -9.88 0.45 -7.01
N GLY A 214 -11.08 0.17 -6.49
CA GLY A 214 -12.05 -0.60 -7.25
C GLY A 214 -12.25 0.08 -8.60
N ILE A 215 -12.47 -0.68 -9.67
CA ILE A 215 -12.87 -0.12 -10.97
C ILE A 215 -14.18 0.67 -10.74
N GLY A 216 -14.04 1.97 -10.50
CA GLY A 216 -15.06 2.76 -9.83
C GLY A 216 -14.89 4.27 -9.91
N ASP A 217 -13.67 4.78 -10.15
CA ASP A 217 -13.42 6.24 -10.16
C ASP A 217 -12.60 6.72 -11.37
N VAL A 218 -12.79 6.09 -12.54
CA VAL A 218 -12.79 6.92 -13.77
C VAL A 218 -14.21 7.45 -13.83
N ALA A 219 -14.38 8.76 -13.89
CA ALA A 219 -15.66 9.41 -14.16
C ALA A 219 -16.14 9.07 -15.59
N VAL A 220 -16.42 7.79 -15.84
CA VAL A 220 -17.54 7.41 -16.68
C VAL A 220 -18.73 7.61 -15.77
N THR A 221 -19.62 8.52 -16.12
CA THR A 221 -20.94 8.62 -15.52
C THR A 221 -21.58 7.23 -15.57
N LYS A 222 -21.41 6.42 -14.51
CA LYS A 222 -22.10 5.14 -14.40
C LYS A 222 -23.59 5.48 -14.47
N PRO A 223 -24.37 4.85 -15.37
CA PRO A 223 -25.79 5.12 -15.44
C PRO A 223 -26.40 4.88 -14.05
N GLU A 224 -27.21 5.82 -13.61
CA GLU A 224 -27.84 5.79 -12.30
C GLU A 224 -28.86 4.64 -12.27
N VAL A 225 -28.42 3.46 -11.84
CA VAL A 225 -29.29 2.28 -11.69
C VAL A 225 -29.88 2.29 -10.28
N SER A 226 -31.20 2.31 -10.19
CA SER A 226 -31.91 2.16 -8.91
C SER A 226 -32.93 1.03 -8.99
N VAL A 227 -33.03 0.27 -7.90
CA VAL A 227 -33.84 -0.94 -7.80
C VAL A 227 -34.81 -0.81 -6.64
N TYR A 228 -36.11 -0.92 -6.90
CA TYR A 228 -37.16 -0.68 -5.90
C TYR A 228 -38.47 -1.39 -6.25
N PRO A 229 -39.37 -1.67 -5.28
CA PRO A 229 -39.16 -1.51 -3.86
C PRO A 229 -38.20 -2.57 -3.32
N ASN A 230 -37.61 -2.30 -2.16
CA ASN A 230 -36.84 -3.29 -1.42
C ASN A 230 -37.14 -3.06 0.07
N PRO A 231 -37.89 -3.94 0.77
CA PRO A 231 -38.37 -5.26 0.32
C PRO A 231 -39.42 -5.25 -0.81
N VAL A 232 -39.53 -6.35 -1.55
CA VAL A 232 -40.43 -6.52 -2.71
C VAL A 232 -41.38 -7.70 -2.55
N THR A 233 -42.67 -7.48 -2.82
CA THR A 233 -43.67 -8.57 -2.82
C THR A 233 -43.86 -9.17 -4.22
N ASP A 234 -44.17 -8.34 -5.20
CA ASP A 234 -44.62 -8.84 -6.50
C ASP A 234 -43.69 -8.49 -7.65
N ARG A 235 -43.33 -7.20 -7.75
CA ARG A 235 -42.61 -6.68 -8.90
C ARG A 235 -41.49 -5.76 -8.47
N LEU A 236 -40.30 -6.03 -8.98
CA LEU A 236 -39.11 -5.24 -8.77
C LEU A 236 -38.91 -4.31 -9.97
N PHE A 237 -38.84 -3.01 -9.76
CA PHE A 237 -38.59 -2.00 -10.77
C PHE A 237 -37.11 -1.63 -10.78
N ILE A 238 -36.59 -1.43 -11.98
CA ILE A 238 -35.18 -1.11 -12.23
C ILE A 238 -35.18 0.10 -13.14
N LYS A 239 -34.84 1.26 -12.57
CA LYS A 239 -34.69 2.51 -13.31
C LYS A 239 -33.24 2.59 -13.78
N THR A 240 -33.06 2.63 -15.10
CA THR A 240 -31.76 2.74 -15.79
C THR A 240 -31.96 3.58 -17.06
N THR A 241 -30.92 4.26 -17.52
CA THR A 241 -30.92 5.02 -18.79
C THR A 241 -30.45 4.19 -19.98
N GLU A 242 -29.96 2.97 -19.74
CA GLU A 242 -29.37 2.09 -20.76
C GLU A 242 -29.94 0.67 -20.70
N LYS A 243 -29.94 -0.02 -21.86
CA LYS A 243 -30.24 -1.45 -21.92
C LYS A 243 -29.14 -2.21 -21.18
N THR A 244 -29.54 -3.05 -20.24
CA THR A 244 -28.60 -3.75 -19.35
C THR A 244 -29.00 -5.22 -19.20
N ASP A 245 -28.01 -6.08 -19.08
CA ASP A 245 -28.21 -7.49 -18.76
C ASP A 245 -28.44 -7.64 -17.26
N ILE A 246 -29.45 -8.43 -16.92
CA ILE A 246 -29.85 -8.72 -15.55
C ILE A 246 -29.62 -10.19 -15.27
N VAL A 247 -28.98 -10.47 -14.14
CA VAL A 247 -28.91 -11.81 -13.56
C VAL A 247 -29.44 -11.77 -12.14
N LEU A 248 -30.44 -12.59 -11.82
CA LEU A 248 -30.91 -12.79 -10.46
C LEU A 248 -30.43 -14.14 -9.94
N THR A 249 -29.77 -14.13 -8.79
CA THR A 249 -29.30 -15.35 -8.12
C THR A 249 -29.87 -15.47 -6.71
N ASP A 250 -29.96 -16.69 -6.18
CA ASP A 250 -30.07 -16.88 -4.73
C ASP A 250 -28.72 -16.62 -4.03
N ILE A 251 -28.71 -16.68 -2.69
CA ILE A 251 -27.51 -16.47 -1.87
C ILE A 251 -26.39 -17.50 -2.12
N SER A 252 -26.70 -18.65 -2.72
CA SER A 252 -25.70 -19.67 -3.06
C SER A 252 -25.04 -19.44 -4.43
N GLY A 253 -25.49 -18.40 -5.15
CA GLY A 253 -25.01 -18.07 -6.50
C GLY A 253 -25.71 -18.83 -7.62
N ARG A 254 -26.75 -19.65 -7.31
CA ARG A 254 -27.55 -20.31 -8.35
C ARG A 254 -28.38 -19.27 -9.09
N ILE A 255 -28.25 -19.26 -10.41
CA ILE A 255 -29.01 -18.38 -11.32
C ILE A 255 -30.47 -18.80 -11.33
N LEU A 256 -31.35 -17.87 -10.99
CA LEU A 256 -32.81 -18.02 -11.02
C LEU A 256 -33.41 -17.37 -12.27
N LEU A 257 -32.78 -16.30 -12.75
CA LEU A 257 -33.19 -15.59 -13.96
C LEU A 257 -31.98 -14.92 -14.61
N GLN A 258 -31.94 -14.93 -15.95
CA GLN A 258 -31.00 -14.15 -16.74
C GLN A 258 -31.73 -13.59 -17.97
N THR A 259 -31.76 -12.25 -18.13
CA THR A 259 -32.48 -11.60 -19.23
C THR A 259 -31.92 -10.21 -19.53
N GLN A 260 -32.13 -9.71 -20.74
CA GLN A 260 -31.81 -8.33 -21.11
C GLN A 260 -33.02 -7.44 -20.82
N MET A 261 -32.81 -6.26 -20.24
CA MET A 261 -33.93 -5.40 -19.86
C MET A 261 -34.70 -4.85 -21.05
N VAL A 262 -36.01 -5.12 -21.06
CA VAL A 262 -36.96 -4.57 -22.04
C VAL A 262 -37.97 -3.62 -21.38
N ASP A 263 -38.54 -3.99 -20.22
CA ASP A 263 -39.71 -3.30 -19.64
C ASP A 263 -39.46 -2.64 -18.26
N GLY A 264 -38.20 -2.45 -17.85
CA GLY A 264 -37.86 -1.75 -16.60
C GLY A 264 -38.38 -2.41 -15.30
N SER A 265 -38.89 -3.64 -15.38
CA SER A 265 -39.48 -4.36 -14.25
C SER A 265 -39.30 -5.88 -14.34
N LEU A 266 -39.31 -6.53 -13.19
CA LEU A 266 -39.14 -7.96 -13.01
C LEU A 266 -40.25 -8.54 -12.13
N ASP A 267 -40.90 -9.60 -12.60
CA ASP A 267 -41.85 -10.36 -11.78
C ASP A 267 -41.11 -11.32 -10.86
N VAL A 268 -41.27 -11.12 -9.55
CA VAL A 268 -40.62 -11.89 -8.49
C VAL A 268 -41.62 -12.62 -7.60
N ARG A 269 -42.91 -12.66 -7.97
CA ARG A 269 -43.97 -13.34 -7.20
C ARG A 269 -43.71 -14.83 -6.98
N HIS A 270 -43.00 -15.44 -7.92
CA HIS A 270 -42.68 -16.87 -7.90
C HIS A 270 -41.52 -17.20 -6.94
N LEU A 271 -40.82 -16.20 -6.40
CA LEU A 271 -39.74 -16.40 -5.45
C LEU A 271 -40.27 -16.57 -4.03
N MET A 272 -39.67 -17.50 -3.29
CA MET A 272 -39.95 -17.67 -1.87
C MET A 272 -39.43 -16.45 -1.07
N PRO A 273 -39.99 -16.15 0.11
CA PRO A 273 -39.43 -15.12 0.98
C PRO A 273 -37.97 -15.39 1.32
N GLY A 274 -37.11 -14.38 1.20
CA GLY A 274 -35.67 -14.58 1.33
C GLY A 274 -34.81 -13.44 0.79
N ILE A 275 -33.50 -13.69 0.77
CA ILE A 275 -32.49 -12.76 0.25
C ILE A 275 -32.06 -13.25 -1.14
N TYR A 276 -32.02 -12.33 -2.09
CA TYR A 276 -31.56 -12.57 -3.45
C TYR A 276 -30.51 -11.53 -3.84
N LEU A 277 -29.66 -11.87 -4.81
CA LEU A 277 -28.69 -10.95 -5.38
C LEU A 277 -29.05 -10.69 -6.83
N LEU A 278 -29.27 -9.42 -7.15
CA LEU A 278 -29.55 -8.94 -8.49
C LEU A 278 -28.31 -8.27 -9.04
N HIS A 279 -27.76 -8.83 -10.11
CA HIS A 279 -26.60 -8.32 -10.81
C HIS A 279 -27.07 -7.53 -12.03
N ILE A 280 -26.60 -6.29 -12.14
CA ILE A 280 -26.88 -5.38 -13.25
C ILE A 280 -25.54 -4.74 -13.62
N ASN A 281 -25.00 -5.06 -14.79
CA ASN A 281 -23.62 -4.70 -15.16
C ASN A 281 -22.63 -5.11 -14.04
N ASP A 282 -21.80 -4.19 -13.55
CA ASP A 282 -20.85 -4.40 -12.45
C ASP A 282 -21.44 -4.14 -11.04
N GLN A 283 -22.75 -3.96 -10.92
CA GLN A 283 -23.42 -3.64 -9.65
C GLN A 283 -24.23 -4.83 -9.14
N VAL A 284 -24.17 -5.06 -7.83
CA VAL A 284 -24.92 -6.11 -7.13
C VAL A 284 -25.86 -5.47 -6.12
N PHE A 285 -27.16 -5.73 -6.27
CA PHE A 285 -28.21 -5.27 -5.37
C PHE A 285 -28.74 -6.43 -4.54
N LYS A 286 -28.81 -6.24 -3.22
CA LYS A 286 -29.42 -7.20 -2.31
C LYS A 286 -30.92 -6.98 -2.25
N ILE A 287 -31.71 -7.97 -2.63
CA ILE A 287 -33.18 -7.89 -2.69
C ILE A 287 -33.77 -8.73 -1.56
N PHE A 288 -34.64 -8.12 -0.77
CA PHE A 288 -35.43 -8.76 0.27
C PHE A 288 -36.83 -9.05 -0.29
N LYS A 289 -37.20 -10.33 -0.38
CA LYS A 289 -38.47 -10.82 -0.92
C LYS A 289 -39.38 -11.32 0.20
#